data_AF-D2BFW6-F1
#
_entry.id   AF-D2BFW6-F1
#
_cell.length_a   1.000
_cell.length_b   1.000
_cell.length_c   1.000
_cell.angle_alpha   90.00
_cell.angle_beta   90.00
_cell.angle_gamma   90.00
#
_symmetry.space_group_name_H-M   'P 1'
#
loop_
_entity.id
_entity.type
_entity.pdbx_description
1 polymer ?
#
loop_
_entity_poly.entity_id
_entity_poly.type
_entity_poly.pdbx_seq_one_letter_code
_entity_poly.pdbx_strand_id
1 'polypeptide(L)'
;MSTTTPYRSRYPQLAAMAGDRPLADVELTIGFERPTYHGHTELTVRPGVIDEAAIELYGYSQCHILARSMHRRTRWSFGVVELVDSRRWAHLGVLTPAGHFLDIEGVRPVDQVVAEFLLRHSLRVRIRPIYTLDDVFTVIGGREEMRQIWIDGSDIDPLSAEVADIFADLLLAQADAVEAVSV
;
A
#
# COMPACT_ATOMS: atom_id res chain seq x y z
N MET A 1 -4.82 28.60 -8.76
CA MET A 1 -3.37 28.84 -8.71
C MET A 1 -2.69 27.49 -8.84
N SER A 2 -1.95 27.27 -9.94
CA SER A 2 -1.45 25.96 -10.37
C SER A 2 -0.38 25.41 -9.44
N THR A 3 -0.73 24.39 -8.66
CA THR A 3 0.17 23.56 -7.83
C THR A 3 0.84 22.43 -8.63
N THR A 4 0.87 22.53 -9.97
CA THR A 4 1.20 21.43 -10.88
C THR A 4 2.70 21.14 -11.04
N THR A 5 3.58 22.06 -10.65
CA THR A 5 5.02 21.97 -10.94
C THR A 5 5.82 20.97 -10.08
N PRO A 6 5.61 20.83 -8.75
CA PRO A 6 6.44 19.93 -7.93
C PRO A 6 6.10 18.44 -8.09
N TYR A 7 4.85 18.09 -8.43
CA TYR A 7 4.46 16.69 -8.64
C TYR A 7 5.07 16.09 -9.91
N ARG A 8 5.21 16.88 -10.98
CA ARG A 8 5.71 16.37 -12.27
C ARG A 8 7.17 15.95 -12.26
N SER A 9 8.02 16.63 -11.49
CA SER A 9 9.44 16.23 -11.37
C SER A 9 9.63 14.98 -10.51
N ARG A 10 8.67 14.68 -9.62
CA ARG A 10 8.75 13.53 -8.71
C ARG A 10 8.26 12.23 -9.35
N TYR A 11 7.37 12.33 -10.34
CA TYR A 11 6.74 11.21 -11.06
C TYR A 11 6.94 11.36 -12.57
N PRO A 12 8.18 11.22 -13.08
CA PRO A 12 8.49 11.53 -14.47
C PRO A 12 7.71 10.67 -15.48
N GLN A 13 7.43 9.41 -15.19
CA GLN A 13 6.72 8.53 -16.13
C GLN A 13 5.23 8.87 -16.18
N LEU A 14 4.60 9.06 -15.02
CA LEU A 14 3.21 9.51 -14.94
C LEU A 14 3.03 10.90 -15.53
N ALA A 15 3.99 11.80 -15.30
CA ALA A 15 3.97 13.14 -15.89
C ALA A 15 4.06 13.09 -17.42
N ALA A 16 4.91 12.22 -17.98
CA ALA A 16 5.00 12.02 -19.42
C ALA A 16 3.68 11.48 -20.00
N MET A 17 3.03 10.52 -19.32
CA MET A 17 1.74 9.97 -19.74
C MET A 17 0.58 10.96 -19.62
N ALA A 18 0.60 11.81 -18.60
CA ALA A 18 -0.45 12.80 -18.37
C ALA A 18 -0.45 13.90 -19.45
N GLY A 19 0.71 14.23 -20.02
CA GLY A 19 0.86 15.41 -20.87
C GLY A 19 0.55 16.66 -20.05
N ASP A 20 -0.44 17.46 -20.43
CA ASP A 20 -0.87 18.65 -19.66
C ASP A 20 -2.02 18.38 -18.68
N ARG A 21 -2.52 17.15 -18.62
CA ARG A 21 -3.64 16.76 -17.75
C ARG A 21 -3.18 16.60 -16.29
N PRO A 22 -4.11 16.70 -15.32
CA PRO A 22 -3.90 16.22 -13.95
C PRO A 22 -3.48 14.74 -13.92
N LEU A 23 -2.60 14.36 -12.98
CA LEU A 23 -2.17 12.97 -12.83
C LEU A 23 -3.34 12.03 -12.46
N ALA A 24 -4.33 12.54 -11.72
CA ALA A 24 -5.54 11.79 -11.36
C ALA A 24 -6.44 11.43 -12.56
N ASP A 25 -6.23 12.07 -13.71
CA ASP A 25 -6.95 11.77 -14.96
C ASP A 25 -6.19 10.75 -15.84
N VAL A 26 -5.06 10.24 -15.36
CA VAL A 26 -4.33 9.14 -16.00
C VAL A 26 -4.93 7.83 -15.51
N GLU A 27 -5.36 7.00 -16.45
CA GLU A 27 -5.83 5.65 -16.19
C GLU A 27 -4.72 4.65 -16.55
N LEU A 28 -4.47 3.71 -15.64
CA LEU A 28 -3.39 2.73 -15.76
C LEU A 28 -3.95 1.34 -15.56
N THR A 29 -3.90 0.52 -16.60
CA THR A 29 -4.27 -0.89 -16.52
C THR A 29 -3.05 -1.70 -16.07
N ILE A 30 -3.16 -2.29 -14.88
CA ILE A 30 -2.14 -3.15 -14.28
C ILE A 30 -2.61 -4.59 -14.44
N GLY A 31 -1.83 -5.40 -15.16
CA GLY A 31 -2.06 -6.84 -15.32
C GLY A 31 -1.40 -7.64 -14.20
N PHE A 32 -1.99 -8.78 -13.84
CA PHE A 32 -1.46 -9.71 -12.85
C PHE A 32 -1.25 -11.10 -13.47
N GLU A 33 -0.11 -11.72 -13.15
CA GLU A 33 0.13 -13.13 -13.50
C GLU A 33 -0.80 -14.09 -12.75
N ARG A 34 -1.28 -13.66 -11.57
CA ARG A 34 -2.23 -14.41 -10.75
C ARG A 34 -3.42 -13.53 -10.42
N PRO A 35 -4.65 -14.09 -10.40
CA PRO A 35 -5.81 -13.31 -10.04
C PRO A 35 -5.69 -12.69 -8.64
N THR A 36 -6.27 -11.52 -8.45
CA THR A 36 -6.49 -10.92 -7.14
C THR A 36 -7.42 -11.78 -6.28
N TYR A 37 -7.64 -11.39 -5.01
CA TYR A 37 -8.55 -12.11 -4.12
C TYR A 37 -9.96 -12.27 -4.72
N HIS A 38 -10.48 -11.24 -5.42
CA HIS A 38 -11.78 -11.31 -6.08
C HIS A 38 -11.73 -11.84 -7.52
N GLY A 39 -10.57 -12.35 -7.98
CA GLY A 39 -10.43 -13.03 -9.26
C GLY A 39 -10.11 -12.14 -10.46
N HIS A 40 -9.71 -10.88 -10.24
CA HIS A 40 -9.32 -9.98 -11.33
C HIS A 40 -7.91 -10.29 -11.82
N THR A 41 -7.71 -10.34 -13.14
CA THR A 41 -6.39 -10.49 -13.77
C THR A 41 -5.84 -9.17 -14.30
N GLU A 42 -6.66 -8.12 -14.29
CA GLU A 42 -6.29 -6.76 -14.63
C GLU A 42 -7.14 -5.77 -13.82
N LEU A 43 -6.57 -4.60 -13.51
CA LEU A 43 -7.27 -3.50 -12.87
C LEU A 43 -6.86 -2.18 -13.50
N THR A 44 -7.83 -1.32 -13.77
CA THR A 44 -7.56 0.07 -14.18
C THR A 44 -7.64 0.96 -12.96
N VAL A 45 -6.52 1.60 -12.61
CA VAL A 45 -6.41 2.52 -11.46
C VAL A 45 -6.10 3.94 -11.90
N ARG A 46 -6.53 4.89 -11.08
CA ARG A 46 -6.21 6.32 -11.23
C ARG A 46 -5.31 6.77 -10.09
N PRO A 47 -4.11 7.31 -10.36
CA PRO A 47 -3.19 7.72 -9.30
C PRO A 47 -3.82 8.72 -8.33
N GLY A 48 -3.81 8.39 -7.04
CA GLY A 48 -4.33 9.27 -5.98
C GLY A 48 -5.86 9.28 -5.84
N VAL A 49 -6.58 8.38 -6.52
CA VAL A 49 -8.02 8.19 -6.33
C VAL A 49 -8.25 6.86 -5.62
N ILE A 50 -8.75 6.90 -4.38
CA ILE A 50 -9.11 5.70 -3.62
C ILE A 50 -10.53 5.28 -4.01
N ASP A 51 -10.63 4.39 -5.00
CA ASP A 51 -11.86 3.74 -5.43
C ASP A 51 -11.74 2.21 -5.31
N GLU A 52 -12.76 1.46 -5.77
CA GLU A 52 -12.78 0.00 -5.68
C GLU A 52 -11.58 -0.66 -6.35
N ALA A 53 -11.07 -0.10 -7.46
CA ALA A 53 -9.91 -0.64 -8.15
C ALA A 53 -8.61 -0.41 -7.35
N ALA A 54 -8.46 0.76 -6.72
CA ALA A 54 -7.34 1.02 -5.81
C ALA A 54 -7.38 0.10 -4.58
N ILE A 55 -8.56 -0.12 -4.00
CA ILE A 55 -8.76 -1.06 -2.89
C ILE A 55 -8.48 -2.49 -3.34
N GLU A 56 -8.89 -2.89 -4.54
CA GLU A 56 -8.57 -4.22 -5.06
C GLU A 56 -7.06 -4.40 -5.22
N LEU A 57 -6.41 -3.42 -5.86
CA LEU A 57 -4.99 -3.43 -6.12
C LEU A 57 -4.19 -3.50 -4.82
N TYR A 58 -4.38 -2.56 -3.90
CA TYR A 58 -3.53 -2.44 -2.70
C TYR A 58 -4.10 -3.13 -1.47
N GLY A 59 -5.38 -3.47 -1.43
CA GLY A 59 -5.98 -4.27 -0.35
C GLY A 59 -5.67 -5.75 -0.51
N TYR A 60 -5.69 -6.24 -1.76
CA TYR A 60 -5.76 -7.68 -2.03
C TYR A 60 -4.66 -8.25 -2.95
N SER A 61 -3.80 -7.41 -3.54
CA SER A 61 -2.74 -7.88 -4.45
C SER A 61 -1.36 -7.32 -4.10
N GLN A 62 -1.22 -5.99 -4.10
CA GLN A 62 0.04 -5.26 -4.01
C GLN A 62 0.16 -4.43 -2.72
N CYS A 63 -0.51 -4.83 -1.64
CA CYS A 63 -0.45 -4.18 -0.32
C CYS A 63 0.98 -3.86 0.14
N HIS A 64 1.89 -4.78 -0.13
CA HIS A 64 3.29 -4.67 0.24
C HIS A 64 4.07 -3.57 -0.49
N ILE A 65 3.74 -3.30 -1.75
CA ILE A 65 4.37 -2.22 -2.52
C ILE A 65 3.99 -0.88 -1.89
N LEU A 66 2.71 -0.70 -1.56
CA LEU A 66 2.21 0.49 -0.90
C LEU A 66 2.81 0.66 0.50
N ALA A 67 2.80 -0.40 1.33
CA ALA A 67 3.38 -0.37 2.67
C ALA A 67 4.89 -0.02 2.63
N ARG A 68 5.64 -0.60 1.68
CA ARG A 68 7.06 -0.26 1.45
C ARG A 68 7.23 1.21 1.07
N SER A 69 6.38 1.71 0.18
CA SER A 69 6.41 3.12 -0.25
C SER A 69 6.20 4.08 0.92
N MET A 70 5.24 3.80 1.80
CA MET A 70 5.00 4.56 3.04
C MET A 70 6.19 4.45 4.01
N HIS A 71 6.66 3.23 4.29
CA HIS A 71 7.80 3.00 5.18
C HIS A 71 9.08 3.73 4.73
N ARG A 72 9.37 3.78 3.43
CA ARG A 72 10.56 4.49 2.92
C ARG A 72 10.54 5.99 3.22
N ARG A 73 9.35 6.58 3.29
CA ARG A 73 9.14 8.02 3.55
C ARG A 73 9.19 8.34 5.04
N THR A 74 8.62 7.49 5.88
CA THR A 74 8.40 7.80 7.30
C THR A 74 9.27 7.00 8.27
N ARG A 75 9.81 5.87 7.84
CA ARG A 75 10.46 4.84 8.68
C ARG A 75 9.56 4.23 9.74
N TRP A 76 8.25 4.44 9.63
CA TRP A 76 7.25 3.79 10.49
C TRP A 76 7.34 2.28 10.38
N SER A 77 7.05 1.55 11.45
CA SER A 77 7.09 0.09 11.43
C SER A 77 6.01 -0.45 10.50
N PHE A 78 6.24 -1.63 9.94
CA PHE A 78 5.22 -2.38 9.23
C PHE A 78 4.23 -3.00 10.23
N GLY A 79 2.96 -3.04 9.84
CA GLY A 79 1.95 -3.86 10.49
C GLY A 79 1.66 -5.07 9.62
N VAL A 80 2.15 -6.26 10.01
CA VAL A 80 1.82 -7.50 9.30
C VAL A 80 0.54 -8.09 9.89
N VAL A 81 -0.49 -8.26 9.07
CA VAL A 81 -1.72 -8.97 9.47
C VAL A 81 -1.47 -10.47 9.33
N GLU A 82 -1.21 -11.14 10.44
CA GLU A 82 -0.95 -12.58 10.52
C GLU A 82 -2.23 -13.35 10.86
N LEU A 83 -2.43 -14.50 10.24
CA LEU A 83 -3.51 -15.42 10.60
C LEU A 83 -3.17 -16.10 11.95
N VAL A 84 -4.10 -16.12 12.91
CA VAL A 84 -3.84 -16.70 14.24
C VAL A 84 -3.59 -18.21 14.16
N ASP A 85 -4.33 -18.89 13.27
CA ASP A 85 -4.35 -20.35 13.20
C ASP A 85 -3.36 -20.92 12.16
N SER A 86 -2.48 -20.09 11.59
CA SER A 86 -1.46 -20.56 10.63
C SER A 86 -0.23 -19.64 10.60
N ARG A 87 0.89 -20.12 10.07
CA ARG A 87 2.08 -19.27 9.81
C ARG A 87 1.96 -18.46 8.52
N ARG A 88 0.75 -18.02 8.17
CA ARG A 88 0.46 -17.25 6.96
C ARG A 88 0.06 -15.83 7.33
N TRP A 89 0.23 -14.92 6.39
CA TRP A 89 -0.20 -13.53 6.48
C TRP A 89 -1.32 -13.27 5.48
N ALA A 90 -2.08 -12.20 5.71
CA ALA A 90 -3.22 -11.80 4.89
C ALA A 90 -3.02 -10.42 4.26
N HIS A 91 -2.38 -9.49 4.96
CA HIS A 91 -2.23 -8.11 4.50
C HIS A 91 -1.03 -7.42 5.16
N LEU A 92 -0.57 -6.32 4.55
CA LEU A 92 0.56 -5.53 5.03
C LEU A 92 0.24 -4.03 4.90
N GLY A 93 0.39 -3.31 6.01
CA GLY A 93 0.34 -1.85 6.09
C GLY A 93 1.53 -1.30 6.88
N VAL A 94 1.43 -0.04 7.31
CA VAL A 94 2.36 0.56 8.28
C VAL A 94 1.63 0.90 9.57
N LEU A 95 2.37 1.00 10.68
CA LEU A 95 1.88 1.45 11.97
C LEU A 95 2.36 2.88 12.20
N THR A 96 1.40 3.77 12.35
CA THR A 96 1.65 5.17 12.74
C THR A 96 2.35 5.26 14.10
N PRO A 97 3.00 6.38 14.46
CA PRO A 97 3.61 6.58 15.78
C PRO A 97 2.59 6.48 16.92
N ALA A 98 1.33 6.83 16.67
CA ALA A 98 0.21 6.66 17.60
C ALA A 98 -0.27 5.20 17.74
N GLY A 99 0.28 4.26 16.97
CA GLY A 99 -0.07 2.84 17.03
C GLY A 99 -1.29 2.45 16.19
N HIS A 100 -1.84 3.35 15.38
CA HIS A 100 -2.87 3.04 14.39
C HIS A 100 -2.27 2.34 13.16
N PHE A 101 -3.07 1.50 12.51
CA PHE A 101 -2.76 0.85 11.24
C PHE A 101 -3.13 1.74 10.07
N LEU A 102 -2.24 1.87 9.09
CA LEU A 102 -2.45 2.63 7.87
C LEU A 102 -2.19 1.74 6.64
N ASP A 103 -3.21 1.64 5.79
CA ASP A 103 -3.17 0.99 4.47
C ASP A 103 -4.07 1.76 3.47
N ILE A 104 -4.47 1.10 2.38
CA ILE A 104 -5.29 1.73 1.32
C ILE A 104 -6.67 2.21 1.80
N GLU A 105 -7.24 1.62 2.86
CA GLU A 105 -8.53 2.04 3.41
C GLU A 105 -8.39 3.19 4.43
N GLY A 106 -7.16 3.67 4.68
CA GLY A 106 -6.87 4.79 5.56
C GLY A 106 -6.41 4.38 6.96
N VAL A 107 -6.35 5.37 7.87
CA VAL A 107 -5.89 5.17 9.26
C VAL A 107 -7.01 4.58 10.11
N ARG A 108 -6.72 3.47 10.79
CA ARG A 108 -7.67 2.78 11.67
C ARG A 108 -6.97 2.24 12.93
N PRO A 109 -7.65 2.20 14.10
CA PRO A 109 -7.20 1.43 15.25
C PRO A 109 -6.95 -0.05 14.91
N VAL A 110 -5.91 -0.63 15.53
CA VAL A 110 -5.51 -2.03 15.29
C VAL A 110 -6.64 -3.02 15.62
N ASP A 111 -7.38 -2.78 16.69
CA ASP A 111 -8.53 -3.60 17.09
C ASP A 111 -9.69 -3.51 16.08
N GLN A 112 -9.92 -2.33 15.50
CA GLN A 112 -10.87 -2.16 14.39
C GLN A 112 -10.45 -3.01 13.18
N VAL A 113 -9.18 -2.96 12.77
CA VAL A 113 -8.68 -3.77 11.65
C VAL A 113 -8.86 -5.27 11.93
N VAL A 114 -8.53 -5.73 13.14
CA VAL A 114 -8.73 -7.14 13.54
C VAL A 114 -10.21 -7.54 13.46
N ALA A 115 -11.12 -6.68 13.93
CA ALA A 115 -12.56 -6.93 13.87
C ALA A 115 -13.08 -6.98 12.42
N GLU A 116 -12.61 -6.09 11.55
CA GLU A 116 -12.99 -6.06 10.13
C GLU A 116 -12.56 -7.32 9.38
N PHE A 117 -11.36 -7.84 9.64
CA PHE A 117 -10.92 -9.12 9.06
C PHE A 117 -11.80 -10.30 9.46
N LEU A 118 -12.23 -10.33 10.73
CA LEU A 118 -13.17 -11.34 11.20
C LEU A 118 -14.52 -11.20 10.52
N LEU A 119 -15.07 -9.99 10.43
CA LEU A 119 -16.41 -9.74 9.88
C LEU A 119 -16.49 -9.93 8.37
N ARG A 120 -15.52 -9.40 7.62
CA ARG A 120 -15.54 -9.39 6.15
C ARG A 120 -15.02 -10.67 5.54
N HIS A 121 -14.02 -11.30 6.16
CA HIS A 121 -13.30 -12.44 5.59
C HIS A 121 -13.44 -13.72 6.42
N SER A 122 -14.11 -13.68 7.58
CA SER A 122 -14.15 -14.81 8.53
C SER A 122 -12.75 -15.25 8.97
N LEU A 123 -11.78 -14.33 9.02
CA LEU A 123 -10.40 -14.60 9.37
C LEU A 123 -10.08 -14.08 10.77
N ARG A 124 -9.56 -14.96 11.63
CA ARG A 124 -8.98 -14.56 12.92
C ARG A 124 -7.55 -14.12 12.68
N VAL A 125 -7.27 -12.85 12.94
CA VAL A 125 -5.97 -12.25 12.68
C VAL A 125 -5.39 -11.57 13.92
N ARG A 126 -4.08 -11.33 13.88
CA ARG A 126 -3.38 -10.43 14.79
C ARG A 126 -2.45 -9.54 13.98
N ILE A 127 -2.21 -8.32 14.45
CA ILE A 127 -1.24 -7.42 13.83
C ILE A 127 0.08 -7.54 14.57
N ARG A 128 1.14 -7.88 13.84
CA ARG A 128 2.50 -7.94 14.35
C ARG A 128 3.30 -6.73 13.85
N PRO A 129 3.84 -5.89 14.75
CA PRO A 129 4.76 -4.83 14.37
C PRO A 129 6.09 -5.42 13.91
N ILE A 130 6.60 -4.94 12.77
CA ILE A 130 7.89 -5.33 12.20
C ILE A 130 8.67 -4.09 11.78
N TYR A 131 9.94 -3.98 12.18
CA TYR A 131 10.69 -2.73 12.05
C TYR A 131 11.63 -2.69 10.84
N THR A 132 11.92 -3.85 10.23
CA THR A 132 12.86 -3.96 9.12
C THR A 132 12.24 -4.72 7.95
N LEU A 133 12.67 -4.42 6.74
CA LEU A 133 12.24 -5.15 5.54
C LEU A 133 12.68 -6.62 5.57
N ASP A 134 13.85 -6.92 6.13
CA ASP A 134 14.34 -8.30 6.30
C ASP A 134 13.43 -9.13 7.22
N ASP A 135 12.96 -8.52 8.32
CA ASP A 135 12.01 -9.18 9.21
C ASP A 135 10.64 -9.38 8.54
N VAL A 136 10.18 -8.41 7.73
CA VAL A 136 8.94 -8.57 6.95
C VAL A 136 9.07 -9.77 6.03
N PHE A 137 10.17 -9.86 5.29
CA PHE A 137 10.45 -10.97 4.38
C PHE A 137 10.45 -12.33 5.09
N THR A 138 11.05 -12.38 6.29
CA THR A 138 11.08 -13.58 7.13
C THR A 138 9.66 -14.00 7.56
N VAL A 139 8.80 -13.03 7.93
CA VAL A 139 7.44 -13.30 8.41
C VAL A 139 6.50 -13.71 7.30
N ILE A 140 6.57 -13.07 6.13
CA ILE A 140 5.69 -13.39 5.00
C ILE A 140 6.04 -14.72 4.32
N GLY A 141 7.14 -15.37 4.74
CA GLY A 141 7.60 -16.63 4.19
C GLY A 141 8.01 -16.51 2.72
N GLY A 142 8.61 -15.37 2.36
CA GLY A 142 9.04 -15.12 0.99
C GLY A 142 10.04 -16.17 0.51
N ARG A 143 9.93 -16.59 -0.75
CA ARG A 143 11.01 -17.32 -1.42
C ARG A 143 12.18 -16.35 -1.60
N GLU A 144 13.44 -16.81 -1.47
CA GLU A 144 14.63 -15.95 -1.61
C GLU A 144 14.59 -15.12 -2.91
N GLU A 145 14.01 -15.66 -3.98
CA GLU A 145 13.76 -15.00 -5.26
C GLU A 145 12.89 -13.72 -5.13
N MET A 146 11.90 -13.72 -4.22
CA MET A 146 11.08 -12.54 -3.94
C MET A 146 11.78 -11.55 -2.99
N ARG A 147 12.88 -11.94 -2.34
CA ARG A 147 13.58 -11.07 -1.40
C ARG A 147 14.12 -9.83 -2.09
N GLN A 148 14.75 -10.00 -3.25
CA GLN A 148 15.33 -8.90 -4.00
C GLN A 148 14.25 -7.93 -4.53
N ILE A 149 13.10 -8.48 -4.95
CA ILE A 149 11.92 -7.71 -5.37
C ILE A 149 11.41 -6.82 -4.22
N TRP A 150 11.42 -7.34 -2.99
CA TRP A 150 10.93 -6.61 -1.83
C TRP A 150 11.93 -5.60 -1.25
N ILE A 151 13.22 -5.95 -1.23
CA ILE A 151 14.27 -5.08 -0.69
C ILE A 151 14.57 -3.95 -1.69
N ASP A 152 14.89 -4.29 -2.93
CA ASP A 152 15.38 -3.32 -3.91
C ASP A 152 14.26 -2.76 -4.78
N GLY A 153 13.14 -3.48 -4.95
CA GLY A 153 12.06 -3.08 -5.85
C GLY A 153 12.43 -3.25 -7.32
N SER A 154 13.44 -4.07 -7.64
CA SER A 154 14.01 -4.22 -8.97
C SER A 154 13.03 -4.72 -10.03
N ASP A 155 12.01 -5.49 -9.59
CA ASP A 155 11.00 -6.07 -10.48
C ASP A 155 9.66 -5.34 -10.39
N ILE A 156 9.59 -4.25 -9.60
CA ILE A 156 8.43 -3.38 -9.63
C ILE A 156 8.60 -2.49 -10.85
N ASP A 157 7.69 -2.66 -11.80
CA ASP A 157 7.57 -1.77 -12.95
C ASP A 157 7.63 -0.29 -12.47
N PRO A 158 8.55 0.53 -13.01
CA PRO A 158 8.76 1.89 -12.51
C PRO A 158 7.50 2.75 -12.48
N LEU A 159 6.59 2.56 -13.44
CA LEU A 159 5.31 3.25 -13.48
C LEU A 159 4.41 2.83 -12.32
N SER A 160 4.31 1.53 -12.04
CA SER A 160 3.62 0.98 -10.86
C SER A 160 4.20 1.50 -9.54
N ALA A 161 5.52 1.69 -9.47
CA ALA A 161 6.18 2.29 -8.31
C ALA A 161 5.78 3.77 -8.12
N GLU A 162 5.71 4.56 -9.19
CA GLU A 162 5.24 5.95 -9.13
C GLU A 162 3.77 6.03 -8.69
N VAL A 163 2.91 5.12 -9.14
CA VAL A 163 1.50 5.04 -8.70
C VAL A 163 1.42 4.79 -7.19
N ALA A 164 2.12 3.78 -6.70
CA ALA A 164 2.13 3.45 -5.27
C ALA A 164 2.66 4.62 -4.44
N ASP A 165 3.65 5.34 -4.94
CA ASP A 165 4.22 6.52 -4.31
C ASP A 165 3.27 7.72 -4.23
N ILE A 166 2.34 7.87 -5.18
CA ILE A 166 1.27 8.89 -5.09
C ILE A 166 0.23 8.50 -4.04
N PHE A 167 -0.19 7.23 -4.01
CA PHE A 167 -1.10 6.73 -2.99
C PHE A 167 -0.50 6.84 -1.59
N ALA A 168 0.79 6.51 -1.43
CA ALA A 168 1.50 6.68 -0.17
C ALA A 168 1.50 8.14 0.29
N ASP A 169 1.84 9.09 -0.59
CA ASP A 169 1.82 10.52 -0.24
C ASP A 169 0.43 10.98 0.19
N LEU A 170 -0.63 10.54 -0.51
CA LEU A 170 -2.02 10.85 -0.15
C LEU A 170 -2.39 10.31 1.23
N LEU A 171 -2.11 9.03 1.50
CA LEU A 171 -2.45 8.35 2.75
C LEU A 171 -1.68 8.91 3.93
N LEU A 172 -0.40 9.25 3.76
CA LEU A 172 0.41 9.88 4.79
C LEU A 172 -0.11 11.28 5.14
N ALA A 173 -0.50 12.07 4.13
CA ALA A 173 -1.12 13.37 4.39
C ALA A 173 -2.46 13.25 5.15
N GLN A 174 -3.25 12.21 4.88
CA GLN A 174 -4.47 11.92 5.66
C GLN A 174 -4.13 11.52 7.10
N ALA A 175 -3.08 10.71 7.30
CA ALA A 175 -2.67 10.28 8.62
C ALA A 175 -2.20 11.46 9.49
N ASP A 176 -1.37 12.35 8.94
CA ASP A 176 -0.93 13.56 9.62
C ASP A 176 -2.12 14.43 10.04
N ALA A 177 -3.16 14.55 9.19
CA ALA A 177 -4.36 15.29 9.51
C ALA A 177 -5.18 14.67 10.64
N VAL A 178 -5.26 13.34 10.73
CA VAL A 178 -5.96 12.63 11.82
C VAL A 178 -5.20 12.78 13.14
N GLU A 179 -3.88 12.64 13.12
CA GLU A 179 -3.04 12.77 14.31
C GLU A 179 -3.03 14.21 14.86
N ALA A 180 -3.06 15.23 13.99
CA ALA A 180 -3.12 16.63 14.40
C ALA A 180 -4.40 17.01 15.17
N VAL A 181 -5.51 16.30 14.97
CA VAL A 181 -6.79 16.54 15.67
C VAL A 181 -6.86 15.80 17.02
N SER A 182 -5.95 14.86 17.26
CA SER A 182 -5.96 14.00 18.45
C SER A 182 -5.11 14.55 19.61
N VAL A 183 -4.47 15.71 19.42
CA VAL A 183 -3.64 16.45 20.40
C VAL A 183 -4.43 17.63 20.97
#